data_AF-A0A915CA42-F1
#
_entry.id   AF-A0A915CA42-F1
#
_cell.length_a   1.000
_cell.length_b   1.000
_cell.length_c   1.000
_cell.angle_alpha   90.00
_cell.angle_beta   90.00
_cell.angle_gamma   90.00
#
_symmetry.space_group_name_H-M   'P 1'
#
loop_
_entity.id
_entity.type
_entity.pdbx_description
1 polymer ?
#
loop_
_entity_poly.entity_id
_entity_poly.type
_entity_poly.pdbx_seq_one_letter_code
_entity_poly.pdbx_strand_id
1 'polypeptide(L)'
;IVEGPNIEAESRNRLQRYLLAYGFLPLTGMQYAVESVKSLLLTLSVMRHRTDIEDAVDMALLEQTFQSRIWGNVEWAHDVEREELISRLSAGILFAHLTSSSSIRRPLESK
;
A
#
# COMPACT_ATOMS: atom_id res chain seq x y z
N ILE A 1 29.32 1.46 2.24
CA ILE A 1 27.88 1.74 2.44
C ILE A 1 27.47 2.57 1.23
N VAL A 2 26.56 2.08 0.41
CA VAL A 2 26.04 2.86 -0.73
C VAL A 2 25.07 3.89 -0.16
N GLU A 3 25.33 5.18 -0.39
CA GLU A 3 24.36 6.21 -0.03
C GLU A 3 23.08 6.02 -0.86
N GLY A 4 21.93 6.07 -0.18
CA GLY A 4 20.65 5.98 -0.85
C GLY A 4 20.40 7.18 -1.77
N PRO A 5 19.50 7.06 -2.76
CA PRO A 5 19.16 8.18 -3.63
C PRO A 5 18.58 9.34 -2.81
N ASN A 6 19.05 10.55 -3.10
CA ASN A 6 18.53 11.76 -2.45
C ASN A 6 17.11 12.06 -2.96
N ILE A 7 16.14 12.08 -2.05
CA ILE A 7 14.76 12.48 -2.36
C ILE A 7 14.62 13.98 -2.12
N GLU A 8 14.30 14.71 -3.18
CA GLU A 8 14.10 16.16 -3.12
C GLU A 8 13.05 16.56 -2.06
N ALA A 9 13.34 17.63 -1.31
CA ALA A 9 12.47 18.12 -0.25
C ALA A 9 11.06 18.49 -0.77
N GLU A 10 10.96 18.99 -2.00
CA GLU A 10 9.69 19.30 -2.63
C GLU A 10 8.82 18.05 -2.81
N SER A 11 9.40 16.95 -3.30
CA SER A 11 8.69 15.67 -3.49
C SER A 11 8.18 15.12 -2.16
N ARG A 12 9.00 15.18 -1.09
CA ARG A 12 8.58 14.78 0.26
C ARG A 12 7.43 15.64 0.77
N ASN A 13 7.49 16.96 0.58
CA ASN A 13 6.44 17.90 1.00
C ASN A 13 5.12 17.69 0.24
N ARG A 14 5.17 17.29 -1.04
CA ARG A 14 3.97 16.95 -1.82
C ARG A 14 3.30 15.70 -1.28
N LEU A 15 4.06 14.64 -1.02
CA LEU A 15 3.55 13.40 -0.42
C LEU A 15 2.98 13.63 0.98
N GLN A 16 3.68 14.41 1.82
CA GLN A 16 3.20 14.72 3.16
C GLN A 16 1.86 15.47 3.13
N ARG A 17 1.75 16.52 2.31
CA ARG A 17 0.49 17.27 2.15
C ARG A 17 -0.65 16.38 1.65
N TYR A 18 -0.35 15.49 0.72
CA TYR A 18 -1.32 14.52 0.21
C TYR A 18 -1.83 13.58 1.31
N LEU A 19 -0.94 13.04 2.15
CA LEU A 19 -1.31 12.15 3.26
C LEU A 19 -2.08 12.89 4.36
N LEU A 20 -1.68 14.12 4.67
CA LEU A 20 -2.37 14.96 5.67
C LEU A 20 -3.81 15.33 5.29
N ALA A 21 -4.21 15.16 4.04
CA ALA A 21 -5.60 15.34 3.61
C ALA A 21 -6.53 14.21 4.08
N TYR A 22 -5.98 13.06 4.49
CA TYR A 22 -6.75 11.93 5.00
C TYR A 22 -6.96 12.04 6.51
N GLY A 23 -8.12 11.56 6.96
CA GLY A 23 -8.39 11.37 8.39
C GLY A 23 -7.55 10.24 8.99
N PHE A 24 -7.58 10.12 10.32
CA PHE A 24 -6.82 9.12 11.06
C PHE A 24 -7.11 7.68 10.61
N LEU A 25 -8.39 7.30 10.49
CA LEU A 25 -8.78 5.93 10.13
C LEU A 25 -8.30 5.52 8.71
N PRO A 26 -8.51 6.32 7.65
CA PRO A 26 -7.93 6.02 6.35
C PRO A 26 -6.40 5.90 6.39
N LEU A 27 -5.72 6.76 7.14
CA LEU A 27 -4.27 6.71 7.28
C LEU A 27 -3.80 5.42 7.96
N THR A 28 -4.53 4.91 8.97
CA THR A 28 -4.22 3.61 9.57
C THR A 28 -4.33 2.47 8.56
N GLY A 29 -5.37 2.46 7.73
CA GLY A 29 -5.53 1.46 6.67
C GLY A 29 -4.41 1.54 5.62
N MET A 30 -4.06 2.76 5.21
CA MET A 30 -2.94 2.99 4.30
C MET A 30 -1.61 2.56 4.92
N GLN A 31 -1.35 2.89 6.18
CA GLN A 31 -0.14 2.48 6.88
C GLN A 31 0.01 0.95 6.88
N TYR A 32 -1.07 0.23 7.23
CA TYR A 32 -1.07 -1.24 7.21
C TYR A 32 -0.77 -1.80 5.80
N ALA A 33 -1.38 -1.21 4.76
CA ALA A 33 -1.10 -1.56 3.37
C ALA A 33 0.36 -1.29 2.98
N VAL A 34 0.92 -0.13 3.37
CA VAL A 34 2.32 0.23 3.11
C VAL A 34 3.28 -0.72 3.81
N GLU A 35 3.00 -1.09 5.06
CA GLU A 35 3.84 -2.02 5.82
C GLU A 35 3.84 -3.43 5.24
N SER A 36 2.75 -3.81 4.55
CA SER A 36 2.61 -5.10 3.87
C SER A 36 3.52 -5.17 2.63
N VAL A 37 3.40 -4.23 1.69
CA VAL A 37 4.17 -4.23 0.43
C VAL A 37 5.47 -3.42 0.48
N LYS A 38 5.79 -2.83 1.64
CA LYS A 38 6.98 -1.99 1.89
C LYS A 38 7.12 -0.79 0.94
N SER A 39 6.03 -0.33 0.35
CA SER A 39 6.06 0.75 -0.67
C SER A 39 4.84 1.65 -0.58
N LEU A 40 5.07 2.91 -0.23
CA LEU A 40 4.03 3.94 -0.25
C LEU A 40 3.47 4.14 -1.66
N LEU A 41 4.31 4.11 -2.69
CA LEU A 41 3.88 4.39 -4.05
C LEU A 41 2.97 3.29 -4.61
N LEU A 42 3.25 2.01 -4.31
CA LEU A 42 2.36 0.91 -4.70
C LEU A 42 1.01 1.02 -4.00
N THR A 43 1.00 1.27 -2.69
CA THR A 43 -0.26 1.49 -1.94
C THR A 43 -1.06 2.67 -2.51
N LEU A 44 -0.41 3.79 -2.83
CA LEU A 44 -1.08 4.94 -3.44
C LEU A 44 -1.62 4.65 -4.85
N SER A 45 -0.92 3.81 -5.63
CA SER A 45 -1.39 3.37 -6.94
C SER A 45 -2.68 2.57 -6.84
N VAL A 46 -2.73 1.61 -5.91
CA VAL A 46 -3.92 0.79 -5.63
C VAL A 46 -5.07 1.63 -5.08
N MET A 47 -4.81 2.51 -4.11
CA MET A 47 -5.80 3.48 -3.57
C MET A 47 -6.41 4.38 -4.64
N ARG A 48 -5.70 4.60 -5.76
CA ARG A 48 -6.13 5.40 -6.91
C ARG A 48 -6.68 4.57 -8.06
N HIS A 49 -6.87 3.26 -7.86
CA HIS A 49 -7.33 2.31 -8.87
C HIS A 49 -6.51 2.34 -10.16
N ARG A 50 -5.19 2.60 -10.05
CA ARG A 50 -4.26 2.59 -11.18
C ARG A 50 -3.58 1.23 -11.39
N THR A 51 -3.59 0.40 -10.36
CA THR A 51 -2.98 -0.92 -10.33
C THR A 51 -3.87 -1.81 -9.50
N ASP A 52 -4.09 -3.03 -9.96
CA ASP A 52 -4.82 -4.03 -9.20
C ASP A 52 -3.97 -4.53 -8.03
N ILE A 53 -4.62 -5.11 -7.04
CA ILE A 53 -3.95 -5.56 -5.80
C ILE A 53 -2.92 -6.64 -6.11
N GLU A 54 -3.28 -7.62 -6.95
CA GLU A 54 -2.42 -8.72 -7.36
C GLU A 54 -1.17 -8.20 -8.10
N ASP A 55 -1.37 -7.30 -9.07
CA ASP A 55 -0.28 -6.65 -9.81
C ASP A 55 0.65 -5.87 -8.87
N ALA A 56 0.10 -5.16 -7.88
CA ALA A 56 0.90 -4.41 -6.92
C ALA A 56 1.73 -5.33 -6.00
N VAL A 57 1.20 -6.49 -5.63
CA VAL A 57 1.95 -7.51 -4.89
C VAL A 57 3.04 -8.12 -5.77
N ASP A 58 2.75 -8.43 -7.03
CA ASP A 58 3.75 -8.96 -7.97
C ASP A 58 4.87 -7.93 -8.23
N MET A 59 4.56 -6.62 -8.27
CA MET A 59 5.56 -5.55 -8.31
C MET A 59 6.41 -5.49 -7.03
N ALA A 60 5.82 -5.71 -5.86
CA ALA A 60 6.55 -5.74 -4.60
C ALA A 60 7.46 -6.97 -4.49
N LEU A 61 7.06 -8.10 -5.09
CA LEU A 61 7.80 -9.35 -5.11
C LEU A 61 8.72 -9.50 -6.34
N LEU A 62 8.92 -8.45 -7.14
CA LEU A 62 9.65 -8.52 -8.42
C LEU A 62 11.02 -9.21 -8.28
N GLU A 63 11.80 -8.83 -7.27
CA GLU A 63 13.11 -9.43 -7.00
C GLU A 63 12.96 -10.90 -6.64
N GLN A 64 12.09 -11.24 -5.69
CA GLN A 64 11.85 -12.63 -5.30
C GLN A 64 11.41 -13.49 -6.49
N THR A 65 10.44 -13.03 -7.27
CA THR A 65 9.97 -13.74 -8.47
C THR A 65 11.10 -13.95 -9.48
N PHE A 66 11.96 -12.95 -9.68
CA PHE A 66 13.13 -13.10 -10.55
C PHE A 66 14.10 -14.15 -10.01
N GLN A 67 14.41 -14.10 -8.72
CA GLN A 67 15.30 -15.04 -8.05
C GLN A 67 14.77 -16.48 -8.07
N SER A 68 13.48 -16.69 -7.80
CA SER A 68 12.84 -18.01 -7.85
C SER A 68 12.84 -18.61 -9.26
N ARG A 69 12.78 -17.79 -10.32
CA ARG A 69 12.91 -18.29 -11.70
C ARG A 69 14.31 -18.83 -12.01
N ILE A 70 15.33 -18.29 -11.37
CA ILE A 70 16.73 -18.69 -11.61
C ILE A 70 17.12 -19.85 -10.68
N TRP A 71 16.69 -19.80 -9.42
CA TRP A 71 17.15 -20.72 -8.37
C TRP A 71 16.08 -21.70 -7.85
N GLY A 72 14.88 -21.66 -8.42
CA GLY A 72 13.76 -22.54 -8.05
C GLY A 72 12.75 -21.88 -7.11
N ASN A 73 11.50 -22.32 -7.20
CA ASN A 73 10.42 -21.87 -6.33
C ASN A 73 10.31 -22.77 -5.08
N VAL A 74 10.01 -22.17 -3.93
CA VAL A 74 9.63 -22.89 -2.71
C VAL A 74 8.15 -22.63 -2.49
N GLU A 75 7.30 -23.49 -3.06
CA GLU A 75 5.84 -23.31 -3.13
C GLU A 75 5.22 -22.91 -1.78
N TRP A 76 5.54 -23.65 -0.72
CA TRP A 76 5.00 -23.42 0.62
C TRP A 76 5.44 -22.11 1.30
N ALA A 77 6.49 -21.46 0.78
CA ALA A 77 6.98 -20.20 1.30
C ALA A 77 6.57 -19.04 0.39
N HIS A 78 6.97 -19.08 -0.88
CA HIS A 78 6.74 -17.97 -1.81
C HIS A 78 5.27 -17.83 -2.19
N ASP A 79 4.53 -18.93 -2.36
CA ASP A 79 3.12 -18.85 -2.76
C ASP A 79 2.27 -18.40 -1.57
N VAL A 80 2.58 -18.90 -0.37
CA VAL A 80 1.90 -18.48 0.88
C VAL A 80 2.17 -17.00 1.17
N GLU A 81 3.42 -16.53 1.00
CA GLU A 81 3.76 -15.13 1.17
C GLU A 81 2.99 -14.25 0.18
N ARG A 82 2.90 -14.65 -1.10
CA ARG A 82 2.13 -13.91 -2.11
C ARG A 82 0.67 -13.75 -1.70
N GLU A 83 0.00 -14.84 -1.34
CA GLU A 83 -1.41 -14.81 -0.92
C GLU A 83 -1.61 -14.04 0.40
N GLU A 84 -0.64 -14.11 1.32
CA GLU A 84 -0.66 -13.33 2.55
C GLU A 84 -0.53 -11.82 2.25
N LEU A 85 0.37 -11.43 1.35
CA LEU A 85 0.52 -10.03 0.93
C LEU A 85 -0.72 -9.49 0.23
N ILE A 86 -1.36 -10.30 -0.64
CA ILE A 86 -2.64 -9.93 -1.28
C ILE A 86 -3.70 -9.69 -0.21
N SER A 87 -3.84 -10.61 0.75
CA SER A 87 -4.82 -10.50 1.83
C SER A 87 -4.60 -9.23 2.67
N ARG A 88 -3.36 -8.98 3.11
CA ARG A 88 -3.02 -7.81 3.93
C ARG A 88 -3.18 -6.49 3.18
N LEU A 89 -2.71 -6.42 1.93
CA LEU A 89 -2.87 -5.23 1.09
C LEU A 89 -4.37 -4.96 0.85
N SER A 90 -5.14 -5.98 0.51
CA SER A 90 -6.60 -5.87 0.32
C SER A 90 -7.30 -5.34 1.56
N ALA A 91 -6.98 -5.88 2.74
CA ALA A 91 -7.60 -5.47 3.99
C ALA A 91 -7.30 -3.99 4.32
N GLY A 92 -6.04 -3.57 4.19
CA GLY A 92 -5.64 -2.18 4.44
C GLY A 92 -6.30 -1.19 3.48
N ILE A 93 -6.31 -1.52 2.19
CA ILE A 93 -6.94 -0.72 1.12
C ILE A 93 -8.46 -0.63 1.34
N LEU A 94 -9.14 -1.76 1.56
CA LEU A 94 -10.58 -1.80 1.79
C LEU A 94 -10.96 -0.96 3.03
N PHE A 95 -10.23 -1.12 4.13
CA PHE A 95 -10.45 -0.32 5.34
C PHE A 95 -10.26 1.18 5.06
N ALA A 96 -9.20 1.56 4.35
CA ALA A 96 -8.93 2.95 4.00
C ALA A 96 -10.05 3.54 3.11
N HIS A 97 -10.57 2.79 2.14
CA HIS A 97 -11.68 3.23 1.29
C HIS A 97 -13.00 3.39 2.05
N LEU A 98 -13.37 2.40 2.88
CA LEU A 98 -14.61 2.45 3.66
C LEU A 98 -14.59 3.58 4.70
N THR A 99 -13.43 3.84 5.32
CA THR A 99 -13.29 4.90 6.32
C THR A 99 -13.12 6.29 5.71
N SER A 100 -12.66 6.38 4.46
CA SER A 100 -12.62 7.63 3.69
C SER A 100 -14.03 8.07 3.30
N SER A 101 -14.90 7.13 2.95
CA SER A 101 -16.30 7.40 2.59
C SER A 101 -17.23 7.58 3.79
N SER A 102 -16.94 6.97 4.95
CA SER A 102 -17.74 7.14 6.16
C SER A 102 -17.62 8.53 6.80
N SER A 103 -16.49 9.23 6.60
CA SER A 103 -16.33 10.63 7.03
C SER A 103 -17.28 11.60 6.31
N ILE A 104 -17.91 11.19 5.20
CA ILE A 104 -18.95 11.97 4.49
C ILE A 104 -20.34 11.79 5.12
N ARG A 105 -20.55 10.84 6.05
CA ARG A 105 -21.86 10.54 6.67
C ARG A 105 -21.96 10.93 8.15
N ARG A 106 -21.54 12.13 8.51
CA ARG A 106 -22.18 12.79 9.67
C ARG A 106 -23.28 13.71 9.11
N PRO A 107 -24.57 13.33 9.18
CA PRO A 107 -25.60 14.34 9.09
C PRO A 107 -25.33 15.33 10.23
N LEU A 108 -25.40 16.62 9.92
CA LEU A 108 -25.44 17.66 10.92
C LEU A 108 -26.71 17.42 11.75
N GLU A 109 -26.60 16.70 12.86
CA GLU A 109 -27.61 16.81 13.90
C GLU A 109 -27.40 18.18 14.55
N SER A 110 -28.09 19.17 13.98
CA SER A 110 -28.40 20.41 14.68
C SER A 110 -29.45 20.10 15.74
N LYS A 111 -29.06 20.17 17.02
CA LYS A 111 -29.84 20.75 18.11
C LYS A 111 -28.98 20.91 19.36
#